data_AF-A0A946N2H2-F1
#
_entry.id   AF-A0A946N2H2-F1
#
_cell.length_a   1.000
_cell.length_b   1.000
_cell.length_c   1.000
_cell.angle_alpha   90.00
_cell.angle_beta   90.00
_cell.angle_gamma   90.00
#
_symmetry.space_group_name_H-M   'P 1'
#
loop_
_entity.id
_entity.type
_entity.pdbx_description
1 polymer ?
#
loop_
_entity_poly.entity_id
_entity_poly.type
_entity_poly.pdbx_seq_one_letter_code
_entity_poly.pdbx_strand_id
1 'polypeptide(L)'
;MKMQKSRLRPLPLRNALLSAAVALGVVACGQESTHAPTSTAIPTAMTSAFSDQAALGAGKFAANCAACHGVNLEGTTLGPLLSGRPFLQRWGDRTPSLLFSNIKANMPPGGNEGISDADYLAITAHILDTNGVDAITAALTASTDFTIADNASELVANRQRSEPPAPEGITVAGNVDDYSPFVPVTDAMLEAPDPADWPMIRRSYDAHSFSPLDQINTANVDSLSLEWVWNMHEGDSEPS
;
A
#
# COMPACT_ATOMS: atom_id res chain seq x y z
N MET A 1 -19.11 -21.24 40.61
CA MET A 1 -18.04 -20.38 41.20
C MET A 1 -18.36 -18.93 40.86
N LYS A 2 -18.33 -18.02 41.85
CA LYS A 2 -18.87 -16.65 41.77
C LYS A 2 -18.05 -15.75 40.81
N MET A 3 -18.74 -15.07 39.90
CA MET A 3 -18.19 -13.93 39.13
C MET A 3 -18.00 -12.72 40.05
N GLN A 4 -16.78 -12.16 40.08
CA GLN A 4 -16.55 -10.81 40.60
C GLN A 4 -16.30 -9.84 39.45
N LYS A 5 -17.25 -8.90 39.26
CA LYS A 5 -17.12 -7.73 38.37
C LYS A 5 -16.26 -6.69 39.08
N SER A 6 -15.05 -6.44 38.60
CA SER A 6 -14.21 -5.35 39.08
C SER A 6 -14.60 -4.05 38.36
N ARG A 7 -15.21 -3.10 39.08
CA ARG A 7 -15.48 -1.75 38.60
C ARG A 7 -14.31 -0.85 38.99
N LEU A 8 -13.53 -0.41 38.01
CA LEU A 8 -12.55 0.67 38.19
C LEU A 8 -13.23 2.03 38.02
N ARG A 9 -13.01 2.91 38.99
CA ARG A 9 -13.56 4.27 39.12
C ARG A 9 -12.75 5.25 38.24
N PRO A 10 -13.39 6.28 37.67
CA PRO A 10 -12.68 7.37 36.99
C PRO A 10 -12.05 8.34 38.01
N LEU A 11 -10.82 8.78 37.74
CA LEU A 11 -10.14 9.87 38.47
C LEU A 11 -10.61 11.26 37.98
N PRO A 12 -10.58 12.29 38.84
CA PRO A 12 -11.22 13.57 38.59
C PRO A 12 -10.40 14.54 37.75
N LEU A 13 -11.13 15.27 36.90
CA LEU A 13 -10.72 16.49 36.17
C LEU A 13 -10.18 17.55 37.15
N ARG A 14 -8.96 18.05 36.91
CA ARG A 14 -8.44 19.25 37.58
C ARG A 14 -8.59 20.45 36.65
N ASN A 15 -9.60 21.26 36.94
CA ASN A 15 -9.72 22.64 36.44
C ASN A 15 -8.57 23.49 36.98
N ALA A 16 -7.87 24.18 36.09
CA ALA A 16 -7.04 25.34 36.43
C ALA A 16 -7.66 26.58 35.78
N LEU A 17 -8.28 27.41 36.61
CA LEU A 17 -8.58 28.83 36.34
C LEU A 17 -7.41 29.68 36.83
N LEU A 18 -7.26 30.88 36.24
CA LEU A 18 -6.42 32.06 36.57
C LEU A 18 -5.62 32.48 35.32
N SER A 19 -5.63 33.70 34.78
CA SER A 19 -6.16 34.99 35.22
C SER A 19 -6.29 35.93 34.02
N ALA A 20 -7.17 36.92 34.17
CA ALA A 20 -7.40 38.02 33.25
C ALA A 20 -6.20 38.99 33.15
N ALA A 21 -6.00 39.55 31.96
CA ALA A 21 -5.41 40.88 31.79
C ALA A 21 -6.24 41.64 30.75
N VAL A 22 -7.00 42.61 31.25
CA VAL A 22 -7.71 43.64 30.49
C VAL A 22 -6.71 44.68 30.02
N ALA A 23 -6.72 45.00 28.73
CA ALA A 23 -6.23 46.26 28.21
C ALA A 23 -7.24 46.80 27.21
N LEU A 24 -8.06 47.75 27.68
CA LEU A 24 -8.87 48.63 26.85
C LEU A 24 -7.94 49.65 26.18
N GLY A 25 -8.01 49.74 24.85
CA GLY A 25 -7.46 50.84 24.07
C GLY A 25 -8.44 51.21 22.96
N VAL A 26 -9.26 52.22 23.20
CA VAL A 26 -10.16 52.85 22.22
C VAL A 26 -9.45 54.07 21.66
N VAL A 27 -9.16 54.09 20.35
CA VAL A 27 -8.90 55.28 19.51
C VAL A 27 -9.35 54.90 18.10
N ALA A 28 -10.56 55.27 17.69
CA ALA A 28 -10.95 56.50 16.97
C ALA A 28 -10.78 56.42 15.44
N CYS A 29 -11.85 56.85 14.76
CA CYS A 29 -12.13 56.71 13.34
C CYS A 29 -11.11 57.37 12.41
N GLY A 30 -10.85 56.72 11.28
CA GLY A 30 -10.30 57.31 10.06
C GLY A 30 -10.64 56.43 8.87
N GLN A 31 -11.75 56.74 8.17
CA GLN A 31 -12.03 56.16 6.86
C GLN A 31 -11.29 57.00 5.82
N GLU A 32 -10.10 56.57 5.43
CA GLU A 32 -9.41 57.11 4.25
C GLU A 32 -9.80 56.24 3.04
N SER A 33 -10.64 56.77 2.16
CA SER A 33 -10.96 56.15 0.88
C SER A 33 -9.80 56.28 -0.11
N THR A 34 -8.78 55.45 0.03
CA THR A 34 -7.82 55.22 -1.06
C THR A 34 -8.43 54.23 -2.05
N HIS A 35 -8.92 54.77 -3.18
CA HIS A 35 -9.14 53.99 -4.39
C HIS A 35 -7.79 53.39 -4.82
N ALA A 36 -7.59 52.10 -4.55
CA ALA A 36 -6.56 51.33 -5.22
C ALA A 36 -6.91 51.29 -6.72
N PRO A 37 -5.94 51.45 -7.63
CA PRO A 37 -6.21 51.17 -9.03
C PRO A 37 -6.64 49.71 -9.14
N THR A 38 -7.83 49.50 -9.70
CA THR A 38 -8.27 48.19 -10.17
C THR A 38 -7.26 47.73 -11.21
N SER A 39 -6.25 47.00 -10.75
CA SER A 39 -5.42 46.19 -11.62
C SER A 39 -6.33 45.05 -12.04
N THR A 40 -6.89 45.16 -13.26
CA THR A 40 -7.50 44.03 -13.96
C THR A 40 -6.40 42.99 -14.13
N ALA A 41 -6.23 42.13 -13.11
CA ALA A 41 -5.47 40.91 -13.25
C ALA A 41 -6.21 40.11 -14.32
N ILE A 42 -5.58 40.02 -15.50
CA ILE A 42 -5.90 39.00 -16.47
C ILE A 42 -5.86 37.68 -15.69
N PRO A 43 -6.91 36.83 -15.74
CA PRO A 43 -6.82 35.53 -15.12
C PRO A 43 -5.74 34.76 -15.89
N THR A 44 -4.52 34.76 -15.35
CA THR A 44 -3.55 33.72 -15.66
C THR A 44 -4.28 32.43 -15.34
N ALA A 45 -4.61 31.65 -16.36
CA ALA A 45 -5.17 30.32 -16.16
C ALA A 45 -4.29 29.64 -15.13
N MET A 46 -4.85 29.34 -13.95
CA MET A 46 -4.16 28.58 -12.91
C MET A 46 -3.77 27.26 -13.55
N THR A 47 -2.54 27.18 -14.03
CA THR A 47 -1.95 25.91 -14.43
C THR A 47 -1.77 25.21 -13.10
N SER A 48 -2.62 24.22 -12.81
CA SER A 48 -2.50 23.43 -11.58
C SER A 48 -1.08 22.89 -11.49
N ALA A 49 -0.47 22.98 -10.30
CA ALA A 49 0.87 22.45 -10.11
C ALA A 49 0.84 20.92 -10.19
N PHE A 50 1.96 20.32 -10.61
CA PHE A 50 2.12 18.87 -10.61
C PHE A 50 1.90 18.27 -9.22
N SER A 51 2.42 18.92 -8.18
CA SER A 51 2.26 18.48 -6.79
C SER A 51 0.80 18.47 -6.33
N ASP A 52 0.01 19.48 -6.70
CA ASP A 52 -1.43 19.53 -6.40
C ASP A 52 -2.19 18.42 -7.12
N GLN A 53 -1.81 18.15 -8.37
CA GLN A 53 -2.39 17.07 -9.18
C GLN A 53 -2.05 15.69 -8.58
N ALA A 54 -0.81 15.47 -8.15
CA ALA A 54 -0.38 14.25 -7.49
C ALA A 54 -1.09 14.06 -6.14
N ALA A 55 -1.26 15.13 -5.35
CA ALA A 55 -1.98 15.09 -4.08
C ALA A 55 -3.47 14.73 -4.26
N LEU A 56 -4.13 15.29 -5.27
CA LEU A 56 -5.49 14.89 -5.64
C LEU A 56 -5.52 13.42 -6.09
N GLY A 57 -4.51 13.02 -6.87
CA GLY A 57 -4.33 11.67 -7.37
C GLY A 57 -4.24 10.61 -6.28
N ALA A 58 -3.59 10.91 -5.16
CA ALA A 58 -3.48 10.00 -4.02
C ALA A 58 -4.87 9.57 -3.50
N GLY A 59 -5.79 10.52 -3.34
CA GLY A 59 -7.16 10.22 -2.92
C GLY A 59 -7.93 9.37 -3.93
N LYS A 60 -7.73 9.62 -5.23
CA LYS A 60 -8.36 8.86 -6.31
C LYS A 60 -7.78 7.46 -6.44
N PHE A 61 -6.48 7.30 -6.26
CA PHE A 61 -5.80 6.02 -6.24
C PHE A 61 -6.25 5.17 -5.05
N ALA A 62 -6.35 5.76 -3.86
CA ALA A 62 -6.86 5.07 -2.68
C ALA A 62 -8.28 4.53 -2.88
N ALA A 63 -9.16 5.30 -3.55
CA ALA A 63 -10.54 4.90 -3.78
C ALA A 63 -10.72 3.82 -4.87
N ASN A 64 -9.83 3.75 -5.87
CA ASN A 64 -10.07 2.96 -7.08
C ASN A 64 -9.00 1.90 -7.38
N CYS A 65 -7.81 2.00 -6.80
CA CYS A 65 -6.63 1.22 -7.22
C CYS A 65 -5.98 0.45 -6.06
N ALA A 66 -6.00 1.02 -4.84
CA ALA A 66 -5.26 0.49 -3.71
C ALA A 66 -5.68 -0.92 -3.28
N ALA A 67 -6.92 -1.34 -3.54
CA ALA A 67 -7.39 -2.69 -3.23
C ALA A 67 -6.58 -3.78 -3.95
N CYS A 68 -6.05 -3.50 -5.15
CA CYS A 68 -5.22 -4.44 -5.90
C CYS A 68 -3.74 -4.06 -5.93
N HIS A 69 -3.42 -2.75 -5.97
CA HIS A 69 -2.05 -2.28 -6.12
C HIS A 69 -1.37 -1.89 -4.80
N GLY A 70 -2.06 -2.05 -3.66
CA GLY A 70 -1.57 -1.65 -2.35
C GLY A 70 -1.74 -0.16 -2.09
N VAL A 71 -1.83 0.25 -0.82
CA VAL A 71 -2.09 1.65 -0.42
C VAL A 71 -0.89 2.57 -0.69
N ASN A 72 0.31 2.01 -0.79
CA ASN A 72 1.57 2.66 -1.07
C ASN A 72 2.17 2.22 -2.43
N LEU A 73 1.36 1.68 -3.34
CA LEU A 73 1.80 1.16 -4.64
C LEU A 73 2.78 -0.03 -4.53
N GLU A 74 2.77 -0.72 -3.40
CA GLU A 74 3.64 -1.84 -3.07
C GLU A 74 3.22 -3.16 -3.73
N GLY A 75 2.05 -3.17 -4.38
CA GLY A 75 1.46 -4.34 -5.00
C GLY A 75 0.80 -5.28 -3.99
N THR A 76 -0.08 -6.13 -4.50
CA THR A 76 -0.68 -7.24 -3.75
C THR A 76 -0.68 -8.49 -4.63
N THR A 77 -1.29 -9.58 -4.16
CA THR A 77 -1.54 -10.75 -5.03
C THR A 77 -2.52 -10.47 -6.16
N LEU A 78 -3.33 -9.41 -6.04
CA LEU A 78 -4.36 -9.04 -7.01
C LEU A 78 -3.86 -8.04 -8.06
N GLY A 79 -2.72 -7.40 -7.83
CA GLY A 79 -2.20 -6.37 -8.73
C GLY A 79 -0.70 -6.14 -8.54
N PRO A 80 0.06 -5.96 -9.64
CA PRO A 80 1.49 -5.74 -9.55
C PRO A 80 1.80 -4.46 -8.78
N LEU A 81 3.00 -4.42 -8.20
CA LEU A 81 3.54 -3.20 -7.61
C LEU A 81 3.73 -2.11 -8.68
N LEU A 82 3.48 -0.86 -8.30
CA LEU A 82 3.54 0.32 -9.19
C LEU A 82 4.61 1.32 -8.73
N SER A 83 5.57 0.88 -7.92
CA SER A 83 6.61 1.71 -7.31
C SER A 83 8.02 1.11 -7.45
N GLY A 84 9.04 1.97 -7.42
CA GLY A 84 10.44 1.57 -7.38
C GLY A 84 11.00 1.03 -8.70
N ARG A 85 12.06 0.21 -8.61
CA ARG A 85 12.82 -0.26 -9.79
C ARG A 85 11.96 -1.03 -10.82
N PRO A 86 11.04 -1.94 -10.45
CA PRO A 86 10.25 -2.66 -11.44
C PRO A 86 9.32 -1.72 -12.24
N PHE A 87 8.80 -0.66 -11.61
CA PHE A 87 8.05 0.37 -12.32
C PHE A 87 8.95 1.09 -13.35
N LEU A 88 10.15 1.54 -12.95
CA LEU A 88 11.06 2.25 -13.84
C LEU A 88 11.63 1.36 -14.96
N GLN A 89 11.86 0.07 -14.73
CA GLN A 89 12.23 -0.87 -15.79
C GLN A 89 11.13 -0.97 -16.87
N ARG A 90 9.86 -0.89 -16.46
CA ARG A 90 8.72 -1.03 -17.37
C ARG A 90 8.34 0.30 -18.07
N TRP A 91 8.42 1.40 -17.33
CA TRP A 91 7.85 2.70 -17.68
C TRP A 91 8.86 3.84 -17.77
N GLY A 92 10.09 3.67 -17.28
CA GLY A 92 11.12 4.72 -17.24
C GLY A 92 11.43 5.31 -18.61
N ASP A 93 11.61 4.46 -19.63
CA ASP A 93 11.89 4.89 -21.02
C ASP A 93 10.61 5.29 -21.80
N ARG A 94 9.49 5.50 -21.10
CA ARG A 94 8.18 5.84 -21.68
C ARG A 94 7.73 7.22 -21.23
N THR A 95 6.62 7.68 -21.80
CA THR A 95 6.04 8.99 -21.51
C THR A 95 4.87 8.92 -20.52
N PRO A 96 4.62 10.00 -19.75
CA PRO A 96 3.42 10.13 -18.91
C PRO A 96 2.11 9.97 -19.69
N SER A 97 2.04 10.51 -20.91
CA SER A 97 0.87 10.35 -21.80
C SER A 97 0.58 8.89 -22.15
N LEU A 98 1.62 8.07 -22.38
CA LEU A 98 1.47 6.65 -22.63
C LEU A 98 1.00 5.90 -21.37
N LEU A 99 1.57 6.22 -20.21
CA LEU A 99 1.15 5.65 -18.93
C LEU A 99 -0.32 5.99 -18.63
N PHE A 100 -0.69 7.27 -18.73
CA PHE A 100 -2.07 7.74 -18.59
C PHE A 100 -3.04 6.98 -19.49
N SER A 101 -2.71 6.87 -20.78
CA SER A 101 -3.56 6.20 -21.76
C SER A 101 -3.68 4.70 -21.47
N ASN A 102 -2.60 4.06 -21.00
CA ASN A 102 -2.61 2.66 -20.62
C ASN A 102 -3.47 2.39 -19.39
N ILE A 103 -3.34 3.22 -18.34
CA ILE A 103 -4.15 3.10 -17.12
C ILE A 103 -5.62 3.27 -17.48
N LYS A 104 -5.97 4.35 -18.20
CA LYS A 104 -7.36 4.63 -18.61
C LYS A 104 -8.00 3.49 -19.40
N ALA A 105 -7.24 2.83 -20.27
CA ALA A 105 -7.74 1.77 -21.14
C ALA A 105 -7.91 0.42 -20.44
N ASN A 106 -7.13 0.13 -19.39
CA ASN A 106 -7.03 -1.22 -18.83
C ASN A 106 -7.41 -1.32 -17.34
N MET A 107 -7.56 -0.20 -16.65
CA MET A 107 -7.81 -0.17 -15.21
C MET A 107 -9.00 0.73 -14.86
N PRO A 108 -9.80 0.37 -13.84
CA PRO A 108 -9.80 -0.90 -13.11
C PRO A 108 -10.31 -2.10 -13.94
N PRO A 109 -9.96 -3.34 -13.58
CA PRO A 109 -10.58 -4.53 -14.16
C PRO A 109 -12.10 -4.50 -13.95
N GLY A 110 -12.88 -4.66 -15.02
CA GLY A 110 -14.34 -4.58 -14.97
C GLY A 110 -14.93 -3.21 -15.34
N GLY A 111 -14.10 -2.22 -15.65
CA GLY A 111 -14.52 -0.96 -16.27
C GLY A 111 -14.17 0.30 -15.47
N ASN A 112 -14.35 1.46 -16.10
CA ASN A 112 -13.86 2.76 -15.65
C ASN A 112 -14.94 3.86 -15.62
N GLU A 113 -16.22 3.49 -15.66
CA GLU A 113 -17.33 4.43 -15.89
C GLU A 113 -17.44 5.55 -14.83
N GLY A 114 -16.77 5.41 -13.68
CA GLY A 114 -16.73 6.40 -12.60
C GLY A 114 -15.47 7.27 -12.53
N ILE A 115 -14.49 7.11 -13.42
CA ILE A 115 -13.19 7.81 -13.34
C ILE A 115 -13.04 8.73 -14.55
N SER A 116 -12.97 10.04 -14.29
CA SER A 116 -12.80 11.06 -15.32
C SER A 116 -11.36 11.11 -15.85
N ASP A 117 -11.15 11.69 -17.03
CA ASP A 117 -9.80 11.90 -17.59
C ASP A 117 -8.90 12.74 -16.66
N ALA A 118 -9.48 13.74 -16.00
CA ALA A 118 -8.78 14.55 -15.02
C ALA A 118 -8.36 13.72 -13.80
N ASP A 119 -9.22 12.80 -13.34
CA ASP A 119 -8.89 11.88 -12.25
C ASP A 119 -7.81 10.87 -12.66
N TYR A 120 -7.84 10.37 -13.90
CA TYR A 120 -6.76 9.51 -14.41
C TYR A 120 -5.42 10.23 -14.54
N LEU A 121 -5.43 11.49 -14.97
CA LEU A 121 -4.22 12.31 -14.99
C LEU A 121 -3.70 12.55 -13.56
N ALA A 122 -4.60 12.78 -12.60
CA ALA A 122 -4.23 12.89 -11.20
C ALA A 122 -3.63 11.59 -10.64
N ILE A 123 -4.26 10.44 -10.89
CA ILE A 123 -3.73 9.12 -10.52
C ILE A 123 -2.35 8.89 -11.16
N THR A 124 -2.18 9.25 -12.43
CA THR A 124 -0.90 9.15 -13.14
C THR A 124 0.16 10.02 -12.47
N ALA A 125 -0.17 11.27 -12.12
CA ALA A 125 0.73 12.16 -11.39
C ALA A 125 1.11 11.59 -10.02
N HIS A 126 0.17 11.01 -9.27
CA HIS A 126 0.46 10.36 -7.99
C HIS A 126 1.44 9.18 -8.12
N ILE A 127 1.25 8.33 -9.15
CA ILE A 127 2.18 7.22 -9.42
C ILE A 127 3.57 7.76 -9.76
N LEU A 128 3.67 8.79 -10.61
CA LEU A 128 4.95 9.38 -10.99
C LEU A 128 5.65 10.07 -9.81
N ASP A 129 4.91 10.83 -9.00
CA ASP A 129 5.41 11.48 -7.78
C ASP A 129 5.94 10.44 -6.78
N THR A 130 5.20 9.34 -6.56
CA THR A 130 5.63 8.22 -5.70
C THR A 130 6.92 7.57 -6.21
N ASN A 131 7.14 7.57 -7.53
CA ASN A 131 8.35 7.05 -8.18
C ASN A 131 9.46 8.10 -8.34
N GLY A 132 9.28 9.28 -7.74
CA GLY A 132 10.33 10.31 -7.64
C GLY A 132 10.38 11.28 -8.80
N VAL A 133 9.33 11.37 -9.63
CA VAL A 133 9.23 12.44 -10.63
C VAL A 133 8.96 13.75 -9.90
N ASP A 134 10.01 14.51 -9.60
CA ASP A 134 9.97 15.76 -8.81
C ASP A 134 10.53 16.98 -9.56
N ALA A 135 11.14 16.78 -10.72
CA ALA A 135 11.77 17.83 -11.52
C ALA A 135 10.78 18.73 -12.27
N ILE A 136 9.48 18.38 -12.31
CA ILE A 136 8.45 19.09 -13.06
C ILE A 136 7.51 19.89 -12.16
N THR A 137 7.06 21.04 -12.65
CA THR A 137 6.16 21.94 -11.89
C THR A 137 4.78 22.04 -12.50
N ALA A 138 4.65 21.90 -13.82
CA ALA A 138 3.36 21.94 -14.52
C ALA A 138 2.63 20.60 -14.38
N ALA A 139 1.31 20.65 -14.14
CA ALA A 139 0.48 19.45 -14.18
C ALA A 139 0.58 18.69 -15.51
N LEU A 140 0.48 17.37 -15.41
CA LEU A 140 0.37 16.47 -16.55
C LEU A 140 -0.89 16.77 -17.35
N THR A 141 -0.73 16.71 -18.66
CA THR A 141 -1.83 16.69 -19.64
C THR A 141 -1.81 15.38 -20.40
N ALA A 142 -2.87 15.12 -21.17
CA ALA A 142 -2.92 13.95 -22.06
C ALA A 142 -1.81 13.92 -23.12
N SER A 143 -1.08 15.03 -23.32
CA SER A 143 0.00 15.16 -24.29
C SER A 143 1.38 15.33 -23.66
N THR A 144 1.55 15.16 -22.35
CA THR A 144 2.87 15.25 -21.70
C THR A 144 3.77 14.10 -22.16
N ASP A 145 4.91 14.42 -22.75
CA ASP A 145 5.72 13.50 -23.55
C ASP A 145 7.22 13.42 -23.18
N PHE A 146 7.60 13.92 -22.01
CA PHE A 146 8.96 13.70 -21.49
C PHE A 146 9.20 12.23 -21.13
N THR A 147 10.47 11.81 -21.08
CA THR A 147 10.88 10.49 -20.59
C THR A 147 10.78 10.44 -19.06
N ILE A 148 10.05 9.47 -18.51
CA ILE A 148 9.82 9.36 -17.06
C ILE A 148 11.15 9.25 -16.28
N ALA A 149 12.08 8.41 -16.74
CA ALA A 149 13.37 8.21 -16.07
C ALA A 149 14.22 9.49 -16.01
N ASP A 150 14.17 10.34 -17.04
CA ASP A 150 14.95 11.60 -17.08
C ASP A 150 14.52 12.62 -16.02
N ASN A 151 13.31 12.46 -15.46
CA ASN A 151 12.74 13.35 -14.47
C ASN A 151 12.55 12.68 -13.10
N ALA A 152 12.93 11.41 -12.97
CA ALA A 152 12.80 10.64 -11.74
C ALA A 152 14.10 10.70 -10.92
N SER A 153 13.98 11.01 -9.64
CA SER A 153 15.11 10.99 -8.70
C SER A 153 15.63 9.56 -8.52
N GLU A 154 16.91 9.32 -8.85
CA GLU A 154 17.59 8.02 -8.63
C GLU A 154 17.51 7.57 -7.16
N LEU A 155 17.45 8.52 -6.21
CA LEU A 155 17.32 8.21 -4.78
C LEU A 155 15.96 7.56 -4.46
N VAL A 156 14.90 7.97 -5.16
CA VAL A 156 13.55 7.40 -4.99
C VAL A 156 13.44 6.10 -5.79
N ALA A 157 14.03 6.04 -6.99
CA ALA A 157 14.15 4.83 -7.79
C ALA A 157 14.82 3.67 -7.04
N ASN A 158 15.87 3.99 -6.28
CA ASN A 158 16.65 3.05 -5.49
C ASN A 158 16.21 2.97 -4.03
N ARG A 159 15.10 3.63 -3.66
CA ARG A 159 14.60 3.58 -2.29
C ARG A 159 14.09 2.17 -2.02
N GLN A 160 14.84 1.42 -1.21
CA GLN A 160 14.43 0.11 -0.75
C GLN A 160 13.06 0.22 -0.08
N ARG A 161 12.15 -0.69 -0.44
CA ARG A 161 10.81 -0.75 0.14
C ARG A 161 10.95 -0.71 1.67
N SER A 162 10.09 0.06 2.33
CA SER A 162 9.94 -0.09 3.78
C SER A 162 9.39 -1.49 4.02
N GLU A 163 10.26 -2.42 4.43
CA GLU A 163 9.87 -3.76 4.83
C GLU A 163 8.84 -3.61 5.96
N PRO A 164 7.63 -4.20 5.84
CA PRO A 164 6.80 -4.41 7.02
C PRO A 164 7.68 -5.10 8.07
N PRO A 165 7.64 -4.68 9.35
CA PRO A 165 8.42 -5.36 10.37
C PRO A 165 8.12 -6.85 10.29
N ALA A 166 9.18 -7.66 10.21
CA ALA A 166 9.02 -9.11 10.22
C ALA A 166 8.11 -9.47 11.40
N PRO A 167 7.14 -10.39 11.24
CA PRO A 167 6.27 -10.76 12.32
C PRO A 167 7.16 -11.24 13.46
N GLU A 168 7.24 -10.44 14.53
CA GLU A 168 7.97 -10.81 15.72
C GLU A 168 7.16 -11.94 16.36
N GLY A 169 7.60 -13.18 16.12
CA GLY A 169 7.02 -14.33 16.77
C GLY A 169 7.05 -14.10 18.28
N ILE A 170 5.92 -14.31 18.96
CA ILE A 170 5.88 -14.24 20.42
C ILE A 170 6.79 -15.36 20.94
N THR A 171 7.96 -14.99 21.47
CA THR A 171 8.81 -15.94 22.16
C THR A 171 8.33 -16.04 23.60
N VAL A 172 7.55 -17.07 23.92
CA VAL A 172 7.13 -17.35 25.29
C VAL A 172 8.18 -18.26 25.93
N ALA A 173 8.81 -17.80 27.01
CA ALA A 173 9.69 -18.66 27.81
C ALA A 173 8.84 -19.68 28.57
N GLY A 174 8.91 -20.94 28.16
CA GLY A 174 8.17 -22.04 28.76
C GLY A 174 8.13 -23.26 27.84
N ASN A 175 7.75 -24.40 28.39
CA ASN A 175 7.31 -25.51 27.55
C ASN A 175 5.88 -25.20 27.09
N VAL A 176 5.55 -25.49 25.83
CA VAL A 176 4.15 -25.53 25.40
C VAL A 176 3.41 -26.52 26.32
N ASP A 177 2.24 -26.14 26.84
CA ASP A 177 1.47 -27.00 27.75
C ASP A 177 1.11 -28.35 27.09
N ASP A 178 1.07 -28.39 25.75
CA ASP A 178 1.01 -29.58 24.88
C ASP A 178 2.41 -29.98 24.35
N TYR A 179 3.35 -30.29 25.25
CA TYR A 179 4.62 -30.87 24.82
C TYR A 179 4.39 -32.27 24.24
N SER A 180 4.32 -32.35 22.92
CA SER A 180 4.45 -33.63 22.21
C SER A 180 5.92 -34.07 22.31
N PRO A 181 6.22 -35.21 22.94
CA PRO A 181 7.60 -35.69 23.05
C PRO A 181 8.19 -35.86 21.65
N PHE A 182 9.42 -35.39 21.46
CA PHE A 182 10.15 -35.60 20.21
C PHE A 182 10.26 -37.10 19.90
N VAL A 183 9.70 -37.51 18.76
CA VAL A 183 9.81 -38.87 18.23
C VAL A 183 10.87 -38.86 17.13
N PRO A 184 12.03 -39.52 17.30
CA PRO A 184 13.02 -39.63 16.24
C PRO A 184 12.45 -40.37 15.03
N VAL A 185 12.72 -39.85 13.83
CA VAL A 185 12.37 -40.54 12.58
C VAL A 185 13.18 -41.84 12.48
N THR A 186 12.49 -42.95 12.19
CA THR A 186 13.10 -44.27 12.02
C THR A 186 13.11 -44.70 10.56
N ASP A 187 13.96 -45.66 10.18
CA ASP A 187 13.98 -46.21 8.82
C ASP A 187 12.61 -46.76 8.41
N ALA A 188 11.89 -47.41 9.33
CA ALA A 188 10.54 -47.92 9.08
C ALA A 188 9.53 -46.79 8.76
N MET A 189 9.67 -45.61 9.38
CA MET A 189 8.84 -44.44 9.07
C MET A 189 9.15 -43.86 7.69
N LEU A 190 10.38 -44.03 7.19
CA LEU A 190 10.75 -43.60 5.83
C LEU A 190 10.29 -44.59 4.76
N GLU A 191 10.28 -45.89 5.07
CA GLU A 191 9.75 -46.93 4.19
C GLU A 191 8.22 -46.90 4.09
N ALA A 192 7.53 -46.62 5.19
CA ALA A 192 6.07 -46.58 5.28
C ALA A 192 5.59 -45.37 6.11
N PRO A 193 5.68 -44.14 5.58
CA PRO A 193 5.29 -42.93 6.29
C PRO A 193 3.77 -42.87 6.52
N ASP A 194 3.37 -42.19 7.60
CA ASP A 194 1.97 -41.84 7.86
C ASP A 194 1.36 -41.13 6.63
N PRO A 195 0.10 -41.40 6.27
CA PRO A 195 -0.64 -40.66 5.25
C PRO A 195 -0.51 -39.13 5.31
N ALA A 196 -0.44 -38.56 6.51
CA ALA A 196 -0.37 -37.11 6.75
C ALA A 196 1.06 -36.55 6.75
N ASP A 197 2.08 -37.39 6.84
CA ASP A 197 3.47 -36.95 7.00
C ASP A 197 4.27 -37.01 5.70
N TRP A 198 5.19 -36.05 5.55
CA TRP A 198 6.11 -35.93 4.42
C TRP A 198 7.56 -35.82 4.91
N PRO A 199 8.13 -36.90 5.49
CA PRO A 199 9.45 -36.85 6.11
C PRO A 199 10.60 -36.67 5.10
N MET A 200 10.34 -36.85 3.80
CA MET A 200 11.32 -36.68 2.73
C MET A 200 10.68 -36.16 1.44
N ILE A 201 11.51 -35.60 0.55
CA ILE A 201 11.08 -35.15 -0.78
C ILE A 201 10.49 -36.33 -1.56
N ARG A 202 9.28 -36.16 -2.10
CA ARG A 202 8.45 -37.22 -2.72
C ARG A 202 7.94 -38.32 -1.78
N ARG A 203 7.77 -38.00 -0.50
CA ARG A 203 7.09 -38.80 0.53
C ARG A 203 7.79 -40.09 0.96
N SER A 204 8.19 -40.96 0.03
CA SER A 204 8.79 -42.27 0.26
C SER A 204 9.85 -42.62 -0.80
N TYR A 205 10.60 -43.71 -0.60
CA TYR A 205 11.67 -44.15 -1.52
C TYR A 205 11.20 -44.53 -2.93
N ASP A 206 9.93 -44.88 -3.08
CA ASP A 206 9.25 -45.10 -4.37
C ASP A 206 8.92 -43.78 -5.12
N ALA A 207 9.25 -42.63 -4.51
CA ALA A 207 9.14 -41.29 -5.08
C ALA A 207 7.71 -40.87 -5.44
N HIS A 208 6.70 -41.31 -4.68
CA HIS A 208 5.30 -40.96 -4.91
C HIS A 208 4.98 -39.54 -4.43
N SER A 209 4.82 -38.60 -5.36
CA SER A 209 4.45 -37.19 -5.09
C SER A 209 2.92 -37.01 -4.93
N PHE A 210 2.29 -37.90 -4.17
CA PHE A 210 0.84 -37.98 -4.00
C PHE A 210 0.48 -38.07 -2.52
N SER A 211 -0.53 -37.30 -2.10
CA SER A 211 -1.10 -37.38 -0.74
C SER A 211 -2.27 -38.36 -0.72
N PRO A 212 -2.25 -39.40 0.14
CA PRO A 212 -3.36 -40.35 0.28
C PRO A 212 -4.53 -39.80 1.11
N LEU A 213 -4.45 -38.57 1.63
CA LEU A 213 -5.54 -37.93 2.38
C LEU A 213 -6.73 -37.57 1.47
N ASP A 214 -7.95 -37.70 1.99
CA ASP A 214 -9.22 -37.39 1.32
C ASP A 214 -9.97 -36.20 1.95
N GLN A 215 -9.29 -35.45 2.83
CA GLN A 215 -9.83 -34.31 3.55
C GLN A 215 -10.34 -33.19 2.63
N ILE A 216 -9.72 -33.03 1.45
CA ILE A 216 -10.20 -32.13 0.39
C ILE A 216 -10.71 -32.99 -0.76
N ASN A 217 -11.96 -32.80 -1.14
CA ASN A 217 -12.63 -33.58 -2.18
C ASN A 217 -13.67 -32.73 -2.95
N THR A 218 -14.28 -33.31 -3.97
CA THR A 218 -15.21 -32.59 -4.86
C THR A 218 -16.48 -32.09 -4.16
N ALA A 219 -16.77 -32.56 -2.94
CA ALA A 219 -17.94 -32.14 -2.18
C ALA A 219 -17.65 -30.98 -1.22
N ASN A 220 -16.38 -30.63 -0.98
CA ASN A 220 -16.01 -29.55 -0.06
C ASN A 220 -15.03 -28.52 -0.63
N VAL A 221 -14.40 -28.78 -1.79
CA VAL A 221 -13.44 -27.86 -2.40
C VAL A 221 -14.03 -26.49 -2.73
N ASP A 222 -15.34 -26.43 -2.98
CA ASP A 222 -16.10 -25.20 -3.25
C ASP A 222 -16.30 -24.32 -2.00
N SER A 223 -16.11 -24.89 -0.81
CA SER A 223 -16.22 -24.18 0.47
C SER A 223 -14.89 -23.62 1.00
N LEU A 224 -13.76 -23.92 0.34
CA LEU A 224 -12.45 -23.42 0.75
C LEU A 224 -12.34 -21.91 0.44
N SER A 225 -11.74 -21.17 1.37
CA SER A 225 -11.46 -19.74 1.22
C SER A 225 -10.02 -19.43 1.57
N LEU A 226 -9.47 -18.37 0.96
CA LEU A 226 -8.13 -17.89 1.28
C LEU A 226 -8.08 -17.36 2.72
N GLU A 227 -7.33 -18.02 3.60
CA GLU A 227 -7.15 -17.59 4.98
C GLU A 227 -6.04 -16.54 5.14
N TRP A 228 -4.94 -16.70 4.41
CA TRP A 228 -3.83 -15.76 4.41
C TRP A 228 -3.00 -15.93 3.13
N VAL A 229 -2.27 -14.87 2.77
CA VAL A 229 -1.27 -14.94 1.71
C VAL A 229 -0.06 -14.13 2.14
N TRP A 230 1.13 -14.60 1.80
CA TRP A 230 2.38 -13.91 2.06
C TRP A 230 3.08 -13.69 0.73
N ASN A 231 3.22 -12.44 0.30
CA ASN A 231 3.98 -12.13 -0.90
C ASN A 231 5.47 -12.33 -0.59
N MET A 232 6.13 -13.19 -1.37
CA MET A 232 7.59 -13.26 -1.34
C MET A 232 8.15 -11.97 -1.94
N HIS A 233 9.14 -11.40 -1.26
CA HIS A 233 9.86 -10.22 -1.72
C HIS A 233 10.95 -10.63 -2.71
N GLU A 234 11.41 -9.67 -3.52
CA GLU A 234 12.59 -9.85 -4.37
C GLU A 234 13.81 -10.18 -3.48
N GLY A 235 14.46 -11.32 -3.74
CA GLY A 235 15.57 -11.85 -2.94
C GLY A 235 16.03 -13.23 -3.41
N ASP A 236 17.13 -13.73 -2.83
CA ASP A 236 17.92 -14.92 -3.25
C ASP A 236 17.16 -16.27 -3.39
N SER A 237 15.83 -16.29 -3.26
CA SER A 237 15.02 -17.51 -3.25
C SER A 237 14.22 -17.77 -4.54
N GLU A 238 14.21 -16.87 -5.52
CA GLU A 238 13.71 -17.18 -6.86
C GLU A 238 14.88 -17.37 -7.84
N PRO A 239 15.01 -18.54 -8.51
CA PRO A 239 15.95 -18.67 -9.60
C PRO A 239 15.44 -17.80 -10.76
N SER A 240 16.25 -16.82 -11.14
CA SER A 240 16.12 -16.05 -12.39
C SER A 240 16.14 -16.96 -13.62
#